data_AF-A0A5S4F2L6-F1
#
_entry.id   AF-A0A5S4F2L6-F1
#
_cell.length_a   1.000
_cell.length_b   1.000
_cell.length_c   1.000
_cell.angle_alpha   90.00
_cell.angle_beta   90.00
_cell.angle_gamma   90.00
#
_symmetry.space_group_name_H-M   'P 1'
#
loop_
_entity.id
_entity.type
_entity.pdbx_description
1 polymer ?
#
loop_
_entity_poly.entity_id
_entity_poly.type
_entity_poly.pdbx_seq_one_letter_code
_entity_poly.pdbx_strand_id
1 'polypeptide(L)'
;MIERADQLVLNYVSKAADAAHGVLRADQRLDFAKRLRARIEEERQGSQNAREVSRLLARFGDPVALVEREARRLAEADAAARRGSGAASPEPAAQSAAGASQEGAGTGGKGATLRFPAIVDDRDPPPGVQAYRKIAQERLGRPPGRALPFAGLRRAAMSSANPMATGGRDARTIVKEHPRDTAALALLVVAALLVPFGLPALAIFEVPVLVWAVGGVLVLLSASWSARDKLVGAGAPLLGYSVGGVVIGG
;
A
#
# COMPACT_ATOMS: atom_id res chain seq x y z
N MET A 1 20.92 -7.60 19.87
CA MET A 1 19.62 -7.72 20.58
C MET A 1 18.51 -6.82 20.02
N ILE A 2 18.78 -6.03 18.97
CA ILE A 2 17.84 -5.09 18.33
C ILE A 2 16.65 -5.81 17.68
N GLU A 3 16.92 -6.97 17.08
CA GLU A 3 15.95 -7.78 16.35
C GLU A 3 14.72 -8.16 17.19
N ARG A 4 14.89 -8.42 18.50
CA ARG A 4 13.76 -8.74 19.39
C ARG A 4 12.85 -7.54 19.64
N ALA A 5 13.40 -6.33 19.76
CA ALA A 5 12.62 -5.13 20.01
C ALA A 5 11.77 -4.76 18.80
N ASP A 6 12.37 -4.80 17.60
CA ASP A 6 11.66 -4.52 16.36
C ASP A 6 10.57 -5.56 16.08
N GLN A 7 10.82 -6.82 16.43
CA GLN A 7 9.84 -7.90 16.28
C GLN A 7 8.62 -7.73 17.21
N LEU A 8 8.80 -7.17 18.41
CA LEU A 8 7.68 -6.84 19.30
C LEU A 8 6.79 -5.74 18.70
N VAL A 9 7.40 -4.68 18.18
CA VAL A 9 6.67 -3.59 17.51
C VAL A 9 5.92 -4.14 16.29
N LEU A 10 6.59 -4.95 15.47
CA LEU A 10 5.97 -5.56 14.29
C LEU A 10 4.77 -6.44 14.68
N ASN A 11 4.91 -7.30 15.69
CA ASN A 11 3.83 -8.16 16.17
C ASN A 11 2.62 -7.33 16.66
N TYR A 12 2.89 -6.26 17.41
CA TYR A 12 1.85 -5.37 17.92
C TYR A 12 1.12 -4.64 16.78
N VAL A 13 1.85 -4.08 15.81
CA VAL A 13 1.26 -3.37 14.67
C VAL A 13 0.48 -4.33 13.77
N SER A 14 0.97 -5.55 13.53
CA SER A 14 0.23 -6.56 12.78
C SER A 14 -1.09 -6.92 13.46
N LYS A 15 -1.09 -7.15 14.78
CA LYS A 15 -2.32 -7.40 15.55
C LYS A 15 -3.31 -6.23 15.47
N ALA A 16 -2.82 -5.00 15.55
CA ALA A 16 -3.67 -3.82 15.40
C ALA A 16 -4.23 -3.69 13.97
N ALA A 17 -3.44 -4.03 12.94
CA ALA A 17 -3.90 -4.02 11.56
C ALA A 17 -4.94 -5.12 11.27
N ASP A 18 -4.77 -6.31 11.84
CA ASP A 18 -5.72 -7.40 11.76
C ASP A 18 -7.04 -7.06 12.45
N ALA A 19 -6.98 -6.44 13.64
CA ALA A 19 -8.17 -5.95 14.35
C ALA A 19 -8.88 -4.81 13.59
N ALA A 20 -8.12 -3.98 12.88
CA ALA A 20 -8.66 -2.94 12.01
C ALA A 20 -9.32 -3.52 10.74
N HIS A 21 -9.02 -4.77 10.40
CA HIS A 21 -9.61 -5.46 9.26
C HIS A 21 -11.08 -5.80 9.56
N GLY A 22 -12.00 -5.17 8.82
CA GLY A 22 -13.45 -5.35 8.98
C GLY A 22 -14.14 -4.24 9.76
N VAL A 23 -13.40 -3.45 10.54
CA VAL A 23 -13.95 -2.31 11.31
C VAL A 23 -13.70 -0.97 10.60
N LEU A 24 -12.52 -0.81 9.99
CA LEU A 24 -12.12 0.44 9.32
C LEU A 24 -12.11 0.28 7.80
N ARG A 25 -12.37 1.39 7.07
CA ARG A 25 -12.25 1.43 5.60
C ARG A 25 -10.80 1.28 5.15
N ALA A 26 -10.58 0.86 3.91
CA ALA A 26 -9.24 0.60 3.38
C ALA A 26 -8.25 1.76 3.58
N ASP A 27 -8.64 2.98 3.24
CA ASP A 27 -7.78 4.16 3.37
C ASP A 27 -7.51 4.50 4.85
N GLN A 28 -8.55 4.43 5.69
CA GLN A 28 -8.48 4.67 7.13
C GLN A 28 -7.54 3.69 7.84
N ARG A 29 -7.51 2.42 7.41
CA ARG A 29 -6.61 1.39 7.96
C ARG A 29 -5.15 1.75 7.72
N LEU A 30 -4.81 2.17 6.50
CA LEU A 30 -3.44 2.53 6.14
C LEU A 30 -2.99 3.77 6.90
N ASP A 31 -3.84 4.78 7.02
CA ASP A 31 -3.52 6.00 7.76
C ASP A 31 -3.40 5.74 9.25
N PHE A 32 -4.29 4.91 9.83
CA PHE A 32 -4.20 4.49 11.22
C PHE A 32 -2.90 3.74 11.51
N ALA A 33 -2.54 2.75 10.69
CA ALA A 33 -1.30 1.99 10.88
C ALA A 33 -0.05 2.87 10.75
N LYS A 34 -0.03 3.82 9.80
CA LYS A 34 1.05 4.80 9.66
C LYS A 34 1.19 5.68 10.91
N ARG A 35 0.08 6.24 11.41
CA ARG A 35 0.07 7.07 12.63
C ARG A 35 0.49 6.28 13.86
N LEU A 36 -0.01 5.05 14.02
CA LEU A 36 0.35 4.18 15.14
C LEU A 36 1.86 3.87 15.13
N ARG A 37 2.42 3.53 13.97
CA ARG A 37 3.86 3.27 13.84
C ARG A 37 4.69 4.52 14.15
N ALA A 38 4.30 5.69 13.63
CA ALA A 38 4.99 6.94 13.89
C ALA A 38 5.01 7.27 15.39
N ARG A 39 3.86 7.13 16.07
CA ARG A 39 3.73 7.40 17.50
C ARG A 39 4.54 6.43 18.37
N ILE A 40 4.58 5.15 18.00
CA ILE A 40 5.41 4.15 18.70
C ILE A 40 6.90 4.49 18.53
N GLU A 41 7.33 4.88 17.33
CA GLU A 41 8.74 5.22 17.08
C GLU A 41 9.15 6.52 17.79
N GLU A 42 8.26 7.51 17.85
CA GLU A 42 8.46 8.75 18.60
C GLU A 42 8.62 8.49 20.10
N GLU A 43 7.73 7.70 20.71
CA GLU A 43 7.84 7.36 22.14
C GLU A 43 9.03 6.44 22.43
N ARG A 44 9.45 5.62 21.45
CA ARG A 44 10.61 4.74 21.56
C ARG A 44 11.92 5.52 21.63
N GLN A 45 11.99 6.71 21.02
CA GLN A 45 13.21 7.54 20.94
C GLN A 45 14.46 6.75 20.47
N GLY A 46 14.27 5.77 19.59
CA GLY A 46 15.34 4.89 19.12
C GLY A 46 15.83 3.82 20.11
N SER A 47 15.19 3.64 21.27
CA SER A 47 15.56 2.60 22.23
C SER A 47 15.45 1.20 21.64
N GLN A 48 16.54 0.45 21.71
CA GLN A 48 16.63 -0.93 21.19
C GLN A 48 16.40 -1.98 22.30
N ASN A 49 16.05 -1.55 23.51
CA ASN A 49 15.86 -2.43 24.64
C ASN A 49 14.46 -3.06 24.63
N ALA A 50 14.40 -4.39 24.47
CA ALA A 50 13.12 -5.12 24.39
C ALA A 50 12.21 -4.93 25.62
N ARG A 51 12.79 -4.74 26.82
CA ARG A 51 11.99 -4.51 28.05
C ARG A 51 11.35 -3.13 28.09
N GLU A 52 12.02 -2.13 27.54
CA GLU A 52 11.47 -0.77 27.45
C GLU A 52 10.38 -0.72 26.40
N VAL A 53 10.62 -1.34 25.23
CA VAL A 53 9.61 -1.47 24.18
C VAL A 53 8.37 -2.23 24.67
N SER A 54 8.53 -3.31 25.44
CA SER A 54 7.37 -4.03 25.98
C SER A 54 6.56 -3.19 26.98
N ARG A 55 7.21 -2.42 27.85
CA ARG A 55 6.53 -1.47 28.76
C ARG A 55 5.83 -0.35 27.99
N LEU A 56 6.48 0.16 26.95
CA LEU A 56 5.91 1.18 26.07
C LEU A 56 4.67 0.64 25.38
N LEU A 57 4.73 -0.53 24.74
CA LEU A 57 3.57 -1.16 24.10
C LEU A 57 2.45 -1.45 25.11
N ALA A 58 2.77 -1.87 26.33
CA ALA A 58 1.77 -2.05 27.39
C ALA A 58 1.06 -0.74 27.78
N ARG A 59 1.73 0.42 27.65
CA ARG A 59 1.13 1.74 27.86
C ARG A 59 0.15 2.15 26.75
N PHE A 60 0.37 1.68 25.51
CA PHE A 60 -0.61 1.82 24.43
C PHE A 60 -1.86 0.95 24.66
N GLY A 61 -1.70 -0.16 25.41
CA GLY A 61 -2.78 -1.04 25.84
C GLY A 61 -3.06 -2.18 24.86
N ASP A 62 -4.29 -2.69 24.87
CA ASP A 62 -4.71 -3.74 23.94
C ASP A 62 -4.90 -3.16 22.52
N PRO A 63 -4.24 -3.72 21.48
CA PRO A 63 -4.41 -3.26 20.11
C PRO A 63 -5.87 -3.30 19.63
N VAL A 64 -6.68 -4.25 20.08
CA VAL A 64 -8.10 -4.36 19.67
C VAL A 64 -8.90 -3.19 20.25
N ALA A 65 -8.79 -2.94 21.55
CA ALA A 65 -9.45 -1.82 22.21
C ALA A 65 -9.01 -0.45 21.63
N LEU A 66 -7.76 -0.34 21.16
CA LEU A 66 -7.27 0.87 20.52
C LEU A 66 -7.99 1.12 19.17
N VAL A 67 -8.14 0.08 18.36
CA VAL A 67 -8.85 0.14 17.08
C VAL A 67 -10.34 0.42 17.28
N GLU A 68 -10.99 -0.21 18.25
CA GLU A 68 -12.42 0.03 18.52
C GLU A 68 -12.70 1.48 18.93
N ARG A 69 -11.83 2.08 19.75
CA ARG A 69 -11.92 3.51 20.09
C ARG A 69 -11.73 4.40 18.86
N GLU A 70 -10.78 4.06 17.99
CA GLU A 70 -10.55 4.78 16.73
C GLU A 70 -11.76 4.70 15.80
N ALA A 71 -12.32 3.50 15.64
CA ALA A 71 -13.49 3.25 14.81
C ALA A 71 -14.72 4.01 15.32
N ARG A 72 -14.93 4.01 16.65
CA ARG A 72 -16.01 4.78 17.27
C ARG A 72 -15.84 6.28 17.01
N ARG A 73 -14.63 6.81 17.19
CA ARG A 73 -14.33 8.22 16.91
C ARG A 73 -14.58 8.59 15.43
N LEU A 74 -14.20 7.72 14.49
CA LEU A 74 -14.43 7.95 13.06
C LEU A 74 -15.91 7.87 12.71
N ALA A 75 -16.66 6.93 13.28
CA ALA A 75 -18.11 6.84 13.09
C ALA A 75 -18.83 8.08 13.63
N GLU A 76 -18.42 8.60 14.78
CA GLU A 76 -18.94 9.85 15.35
C GLU A 76 -18.63 11.06 14.44
N ALA A 77 -17.41 11.14 13.90
CA ALA A 77 -17.02 12.20 12.96
C ALA A 77 -17.84 12.15 11.66
N ASP A 78 -18.02 10.97 11.08
CA ASP A 78 -18.86 10.77 9.89
C ASP A 78 -20.32 11.14 10.16
N ALA A 79 -20.85 10.78 11.33
CA ALA A 79 -22.21 11.14 11.74
C ALA A 79 -22.38 12.65 11.99
N ALA A 80 -21.35 13.33 12.50
CA ALA A 80 -21.33 14.78 12.66
C ALA A 80 -21.27 15.49 11.29
N ALA A 81 -20.43 15.03 10.37
CA ALA A 81 -20.33 15.58 9.02
C ALA A 81 -21.65 15.48 8.25
N ARG A 82 -22.37 14.35 8.36
CA ARG A 82 -23.70 14.18 7.76
C ARG A 82 -24.75 15.12 8.34
N ARG A 83 -24.72 15.36 9.66
CA ARG A 83 -25.63 16.31 10.32
C ARG A 83 -25.35 17.76 9.92
N GLY A 84 -24.08 18.14 9.78
CA GLY A 84 -23.70 19.47 9.31
C GLY A 84 -24.07 19.74 7.85
N SER A 85 -24.03 18.71 6.99
CA SER A 85 -24.36 18.84 5.56
C SER A 85 -25.87 18.79 5.28
N GLY A 86 -26.70 18.27 6.20
CA GLY A 86 -28.14 18.13 6.02
C GLY A 86 -28.98 19.37 6.33
N ALA A 87 -28.37 20.47 6.79
CA ALA A 87 -29.07 21.69 7.15
C ALA A 87 -29.26 22.69 5.98
N ALA A 88 -28.77 22.37 4.78
CA ALA A 88 -29.04 23.15 3.58
C ALA A 88 -30.16 22.48 2.76
N SER A 89 -31.41 22.70 3.16
CA SER A 89 -32.53 22.55 2.22
C SER A 89 -32.39 23.63 1.14
N PRO A 90 -32.55 23.29 -0.16
CA PRO A 90 -32.53 24.27 -1.22
C PRO A 90 -33.85 25.02 -1.21
N GLU A 91 -33.88 26.15 -0.52
CA GLU A 91 -34.91 27.17 -0.73
C GLU A 91 -34.74 27.71 -2.17
N PRO A 92 -35.81 27.76 -2.99
CA PRO A 92 -35.69 28.18 -4.38
C PRO A 92 -35.43 29.69 -4.41
N ALA A 93 -34.19 30.06 -4.72
CA ALA A 93 -33.76 31.44 -4.88
C ALA A 93 -34.51 32.10 -6.04
N ALA A 94 -35.55 32.86 -5.69
CA ALA A 94 -36.03 33.95 -6.51
C ALA A 94 -34.96 35.06 -6.49
N GLN A 95 -34.42 35.31 -7.67
CA GLN A 95 -33.52 36.42 -7.96
C GLN A 95 -34.20 37.74 -7.62
N SER A 96 -33.58 38.57 -6.79
CA SER A 96 -33.72 40.02 -6.92
C SER A 96 -32.50 40.74 -6.37
N ALA A 97 -32.18 41.81 -7.06
CA ALA A 97 -30.87 42.39 -7.21
C ALA A 97 -30.57 43.53 -6.23
N ALA A 98 -29.28 43.91 -6.24
CA ALA A 98 -28.74 45.24 -5.97
C ALA A 98 -28.69 45.72 -4.50
N GLY A 99 -27.51 46.20 -4.09
CA GLY A 99 -27.39 47.16 -2.99
C GLY A 99 -26.13 47.05 -2.16
N ALA A 100 -25.13 47.84 -2.56
CA ALA A 100 -24.04 48.46 -1.79
C ALA A 100 -23.93 48.24 -0.25
N SER A 101 -22.68 47.99 0.13
CA SER A 101 -21.91 48.61 1.23
C SER A 101 -22.62 49.05 2.52
N GLN A 102 -22.23 48.46 3.66
CA GLN A 102 -21.90 49.27 4.86
C GLN A 102 -21.07 48.51 5.89
N GLU A 103 -19.97 49.15 6.30
CA GLU A 103 -19.29 48.95 7.57
C GLU A 103 -20.24 49.19 8.74
N GLY A 104 -20.09 48.39 9.80
CA GLY A 104 -20.81 48.58 11.06
C GLY A 104 -20.13 47.82 12.19
N ALA A 105 -19.31 48.54 12.94
CA ALA A 105 -18.87 48.15 14.27
C ALA A 105 -20.08 48.12 15.23
N GLY A 106 -20.17 47.10 16.09
CA GLY A 106 -21.26 47.01 17.07
C GLY A 106 -21.26 45.75 17.92
N THR A 107 -20.53 45.84 19.03
CA THR A 107 -20.70 45.16 20.33
C THR A 107 -21.98 44.35 20.61
N GLY A 108 -21.79 43.16 21.21
CA GLY A 108 -22.61 42.69 22.33
C GLY A 108 -23.45 41.43 22.12
N GLY A 109 -22.92 40.25 22.47
CA GLY A 109 -23.69 39.01 22.55
C GLY A 109 -22.99 37.95 23.39
N LYS A 110 -23.45 37.79 24.65
CA LYS A 110 -23.03 36.75 25.59
C LYS A 110 -23.35 35.36 25.01
N GLY A 111 -22.32 34.56 24.76
CA GLY A 111 -22.44 33.14 24.44
C GLY A 111 -21.08 32.48 24.63
N ALA A 112 -20.87 31.87 25.79
CA ALA A 112 -19.62 31.25 26.18
C ALA A 112 -19.39 29.94 25.41
N THR A 113 -18.69 30.03 24.28
CA THR A 113 -17.96 28.89 23.69
C THR A 113 -16.48 29.25 23.67
N LEU A 114 -15.66 28.43 24.34
CA LEU A 114 -14.21 28.56 24.41
C LEU A 114 -13.64 28.70 22.99
N ARG A 115 -13.18 29.90 22.66
CA ARG A 115 -12.56 30.25 21.38
C ARG A 115 -11.19 29.59 21.34
N PHE A 116 -11.04 28.55 20.53
CA PHE A 116 -9.73 27.98 20.22
C PHE A 116 -8.82 29.06 19.62
N PRO A 117 -7.53 29.13 20.01
CA PRO A 117 -6.60 30.06 19.40
C PRO A 117 -6.55 29.76 17.90
N ALA A 118 -6.85 30.77 17.09
CA ALA A 118 -6.57 30.72 15.67
C ALA A 118 -5.07 30.45 15.51
N ILE A 119 -4.73 29.31 14.90
CA ILE A 119 -3.35 29.00 14.51
C ILE A 119 -2.94 30.11 13.56
N VAL A 120 -2.14 31.04 14.07
CA VAL A 120 -1.36 31.94 13.23
C VAL A 120 -0.38 31.01 12.53
N ASP A 121 -0.59 30.79 11.23
CA ASP A 121 0.45 30.24 10.37
C ASP A 121 1.61 31.23 10.42
N ASP A 122 2.52 31.03 11.38
CA ASP A 122 3.82 31.69 11.39
C ASP A 122 4.46 31.37 10.04
N ARG A 123 4.56 32.41 9.20
CA ARG A 123 4.99 32.32 7.81
C ARG A 123 6.45 31.89 7.64
N ASP A 124 7.18 31.73 8.74
CA ASP A 124 8.59 31.40 8.71
C ASP A 124 8.84 30.01 9.33
N PRO A 125 9.08 28.98 8.50
CA PRO A 125 9.44 27.66 9.01
C PRO A 125 10.79 27.74 9.74
N PRO A 126 10.97 26.98 10.84
CA PRO A 126 12.18 27.00 11.64
C PRO A 126 13.43 26.74 10.78
N PRO A 127 14.58 27.38 11.09
CA PRO A 127 15.73 27.49 10.19
C PRO A 127 16.29 26.14 9.73
N GLY A 128 16.16 25.08 10.54
CA GLY A 128 16.57 23.72 10.16
C GLY A 128 15.73 23.11 9.03
N VAL A 129 14.43 23.43 8.94
CA VAL A 129 13.50 22.85 7.95
C VAL A 129 13.71 23.46 6.56
N GLN A 130 14.17 24.71 6.49
CA GLN A 130 14.48 25.39 5.23
C GLN A 130 15.63 24.71 4.47
N ALA A 131 16.66 24.25 5.19
CA ALA A 131 17.79 23.54 4.61
C ALA A 131 17.37 22.22 3.96
N TYR A 132 16.56 21.41 4.66
CA TYR A 132 16.05 20.14 4.12
C TYR A 132 15.07 20.34 2.96
N ARG A 133 14.25 21.39 3.00
CA ARG A 133 13.33 21.74 1.91
C ARG A 133 14.09 22.10 0.63
N LYS A 134 15.19 22.83 0.73
CA LYS A 134 16.06 23.19 -0.40
C LYS A 134 16.72 21.96 -1.02
N ILE A 135 17.24 21.04 -0.21
CA ILE A 135 17.84 19.78 -0.67
C ILE A 135 16.80 18.89 -1.38
N ALA A 136 15.57 18.83 -0.86
CA ALA A 136 14.49 18.06 -1.48
C ALA A 136 14.05 18.68 -2.82
N GLN A 137 13.96 20.01 -2.90
CA GLN A 137 13.63 20.72 -4.14
C GLN A 137 14.72 20.57 -5.20
N GLU A 138 16.01 20.60 -4.83
CA GLU A 138 17.12 20.34 -5.76
C GLU A 138 17.11 18.92 -6.33
N ARG A 139 16.64 17.92 -5.56
CA ARG A 139 16.49 16.54 -6.05
C ARG A 139 15.31 16.37 -7.01
N LEU A 140 14.24 17.14 -6.81
CA LEU A 140 13.05 17.11 -7.68
C LEU A 140 13.24 17.95 -8.95
N GLY A 141 14.04 19.01 -8.89
CA GLY A 141 14.31 19.89 -10.02
C GLY A 141 15.37 19.37 -10.99
N ARG A 142 16.08 18.28 -10.67
CA ARG A 142 17.06 17.68 -11.58
C ARG A 142 16.31 16.98 -12.71
N PRO A 143 16.41 17.45 -13.97
CA PRO A 143 15.75 16.77 -15.10
C PRO A 143 16.28 15.33 -15.16
N PRO A 144 15.43 14.32 -15.46
CA PRO A 144 15.87 12.96 -15.64
C PRO A 144 16.79 12.91 -16.87
N GLY A 145 18.08 13.08 -16.62
CA GLY A 145 19.11 13.03 -17.63
C GLY A 145 19.13 11.65 -18.25
N ARG A 146 18.53 11.54 -19.44
CA ARG A 146 18.91 10.66 -20.56
C ARG A 146 19.52 9.32 -20.11
N ALA A 147 18.73 8.53 -19.38
CA ALA A 147 19.14 7.20 -18.95
C ALA A 147 18.97 6.21 -20.11
N LEU A 148 20.08 5.56 -20.46
CA LEU A 148 20.19 4.54 -21.51
C LEU A 148 19.18 3.38 -21.28
N PRO A 149 18.63 2.79 -22.36
CA PRO A 149 17.49 1.86 -22.31
C PRO A 149 17.73 0.51 -21.59
N PHE A 150 18.95 0.24 -21.10
CA PHE A 150 19.31 -1.04 -20.48
C PHE A 150 19.36 -1.04 -18.93
N ALA A 151 19.18 0.11 -18.29
CA ALA A 151 19.23 0.19 -16.82
C ALA A 151 18.00 -0.42 -16.11
N GLY A 152 16.87 -0.56 -16.81
CA GLY A 152 15.64 -1.15 -16.26
C GLY A 152 15.76 -2.66 -15.99
N LEU A 153 16.47 -3.40 -16.84
CA LEU A 153 16.63 -4.85 -16.71
C LEU A 153 17.54 -5.24 -15.54
N ARG A 154 18.63 -4.50 -15.30
CA ARG A 154 19.48 -4.71 -14.11
C ARG A 154 18.73 -4.43 -12.81
N ARG A 155 17.80 -3.47 -12.81
CA ARG A 155 16.98 -3.16 -11.63
C ARG A 155 15.94 -4.24 -11.34
N ALA A 156 15.36 -4.86 -12.37
CA ALA A 156 14.45 -5.99 -12.22
C ALA A 156 15.18 -7.25 -11.72
N ALA A 157 16.34 -7.57 -12.29
CA ALA A 157 17.14 -8.75 -11.88
C ALA A 157 17.76 -8.62 -10.48
N MET A 158 18.11 -7.40 -10.03
CA MET A 158 18.53 -7.17 -8.64
C MET A 158 17.34 -7.06 -7.66
N SER A 159 16.12 -6.77 -8.14
CA SER A 159 14.92 -6.77 -7.29
C SER A 159 14.37 -8.17 -7.00
N SER A 160 14.62 -9.15 -7.88
CA SER A 160 14.24 -10.55 -7.66
C SER A 160 15.24 -11.32 -6.78
N ALA A 161 16.44 -10.79 -6.59
CA ALA A 161 17.49 -11.41 -5.78
C ALA A 161 17.50 -10.94 -4.31
N ASN A 162 16.55 -10.10 -3.91
CA ASN A 162 16.43 -9.64 -2.53
C ASN A 162 15.31 -10.42 -1.81
N PRO A 163 15.62 -11.55 -1.13
CA PRO A 163 14.62 -12.38 -0.45
C PRO A 163 13.89 -11.66 0.69
N MET A 164 14.26 -10.41 1.02
CA MET A 164 13.53 -9.58 1.99
C MET A 164 12.37 -8.77 1.39
N ALA A 165 12.23 -8.67 0.06
CA ALA A 165 11.14 -7.92 -0.57
C ALA A 165 9.79 -8.67 -0.56
N THR A 166 9.80 -9.97 -0.28
CA THR A 166 8.61 -10.80 -0.11
C THR A 166 8.20 -10.95 1.37
N GLY A 167 8.44 -9.94 2.21
CA GLY A 167 7.69 -9.72 3.46
C GLY A 167 7.52 -10.91 4.41
N GLY A 168 8.44 -11.88 4.44
CA GLY A 168 8.36 -13.06 5.31
C GLY A 168 7.07 -13.88 5.17
N ARG A 169 6.34 -13.77 4.05
CA ARG A 169 5.24 -14.70 3.77
C ARG A 169 5.88 -16.02 3.37
N ASP A 170 5.86 -16.97 4.30
CA ASP A 170 6.20 -18.36 4.03
C ASP A 170 5.54 -18.80 2.72
N ALA A 171 6.30 -19.44 1.82
CA ALA A 171 5.73 -20.00 0.59
C ALA A 171 4.49 -20.89 0.88
N ARG A 172 4.44 -21.46 2.09
CA ARG A 172 3.32 -22.25 2.62
C ARG A 172 2.03 -21.46 2.86
N THR A 173 2.10 -20.19 3.28
CA THR A 173 0.88 -19.37 3.47
C THR A 173 0.30 -18.94 2.13
N ILE A 174 1.14 -18.65 1.13
CA ILE A 174 0.68 -18.37 -0.24
C ILE A 174 -0.06 -19.57 -0.83
N VAL A 175 0.43 -20.79 -0.59
CA VAL A 175 -0.21 -22.04 -1.03
C VAL A 175 -1.61 -22.22 -0.43
N LYS A 176 -1.80 -21.82 0.84
CA LYS A 176 -3.10 -21.93 1.52
C LYS A 176 -4.07 -20.82 1.16
N GLU A 177 -3.59 -19.58 1.01
CA GLU A 177 -4.43 -18.42 0.74
C GLU A 177 -4.90 -18.36 -0.71
N HIS A 178 -4.10 -18.88 -1.65
CA HIS A 178 -4.38 -18.82 -3.08
C HIS A 178 -4.21 -20.19 -3.76
N PRO A 179 -5.10 -21.17 -3.48
CA PRO A 179 -4.98 -22.52 -4.02
C PRO A 179 -5.09 -22.55 -5.55
N ARG A 180 -5.90 -21.64 -6.14
CA ARG A 180 -6.06 -21.54 -7.59
C ARG A 180 -4.79 -21.02 -8.29
N ASP A 181 -4.15 -20.01 -7.72
CA ASP A 181 -2.91 -19.45 -8.30
C ASP A 181 -1.74 -20.42 -8.13
N THR A 182 -1.71 -21.16 -7.02
CA THR A 182 -0.73 -22.23 -6.79
C THR A 182 -0.91 -23.37 -7.79
N ALA A 183 -2.14 -23.78 -8.08
CA ALA A 183 -2.43 -24.81 -9.08
C ALA A 183 -2.00 -24.37 -10.49
N ALA A 184 -2.21 -23.10 -10.85
CA ALA A 184 -1.76 -22.54 -12.13
C ALA A 184 -0.23 -22.53 -12.26
N LEU A 185 0.49 -22.12 -11.21
CA LEU A 185 1.95 -22.16 -11.17
C LEU A 185 2.49 -23.59 -11.26
N ALA A 186 1.88 -24.53 -10.52
CA ALA A 186 2.27 -25.95 -10.57
C ALA A 186 2.07 -26.52 -11.98
N LEU A 187 0.94 -26.22 -12.63
CA LEU A 187 0.67 -26.63 -14.02
C LEU A 187 1.72 -26.07 -15.00
N LEU A 188 2.13 -24.81 -14.84
CA LEU A 188 3.17 -24.21 -15.68
C LEU A 188 4.55 -24.85 -15.47
N VAL A 189 4.92 -25.16 -14.24
CA VAL A 189 6.19 -25.86 -13.93
C VAL A 189 6.17 -27.27 -14.50
N VAL A 190 5.05 -27.99 -14.36
CA VAL A 190 4.87 -29.32 -14.97
C VAL A 190 4.96 -29.23 -16.49
N ALA A 191 4.32 -28.23 -17.12
CA ALA A 191 4.41 -27.99 -18.55
C ALA A 191 5.85 -27.77 -19.01
N ALA A 192 6.62 -26.93 -18.30
CA ALA A 192 8.02 -26.66 -18.60
C ALA A 192 8.91 -27.90 -18.45
N LEU A 193 8.65 -28.75 -17.44
CA LEU A 193 9.37 -30.00 -17.22
C LEU A 193 9.02 -31.09 -18.25
N LEU A 194 7.88 -30.98 -18.93
CA LEU A 194 7.46 -31.89 -20.01
C LEU A 194 8.10 -31.56 -21.36
N VAL A 195 8.62 -30.34 -21.57
CA VAL A 195 9.29 -29.92 -22.82
C VAL A 195 10.45 -30.82 -23.27
N PRO A 196 11.38 -31.28 -22.39
CA PRO A 196 12.50 -32.11 -22.82
C PRO A 196 12.12 -33.57 -23.14
N PHE A 197 10.90 -34.00 -22.79
CA PHE A 197 10.43 -35.35 -23.09
C PHE A 197 9.67 -35.28 -24.41
N GLY A 198 10.28 -35.80 -25.48
CA GLY A 198 9.65 -35.93 -26.81
C GLY A 198 8.46 -36.87 -26.78
N LEU A 199 7.36 -36.43 -26.18
CA LEU A 199 6.14 -37.21 -26.04
C LEU A 199 5.48 -37.37 -27.41
N PRO A 200 4.95 -38.56 -27.73
CA PRO A 200 4.31 -38.81 -29.01
C PRO A 200 3.12 -37.88 -29.20
N ALA A 201 3.01 -37.28 -30.38
CA ALA A 201 1.93 -36.37 -30.73
C ALA A 201 0.57 -37.09 -30.63
N LEU A 202 -0.29 -36.63 -29.72
CA LEU A 202 -1.68 -37.05 -29.64
C LEU A 202 -2.49 -36.05 -30.46
N ALA A 203 -2.97 -36.48 -31.63
CA ALA A 203 -3.91 -35.74 -32.48
C ALA A 203 -3.44 -34.32 -32.84
N ILE A 204 -2.53 -34.21 -33.81
CA ILE A 204 -2.23 -32.97 -34.58
C ILE A 204 -1.45 -31.88 -33.81
N PHE A 205 -1.50 -31.83 -32.48
CA PHE A 205 -0.73 -30.88 -31.66
C PHE A 205 0.20 -31.59 -30.68
N GLU A 206 1.42 -31.07 -30.51
CA GLU A 206 2.34 -31.58 -29.50
C GLU A 206 1.73 -31.36 -28.10
N VAL A 207 1.68 -32.42 -27.28
CA VAL A 207 1.15 -32.41 -25.91
C VAL A 207 1.66 -31.22 -25.07
N PRO A 208 2.93 -30.80 -25.16
CA PRO A 208 3.43 -29.61 -24.45
C PRO A 208 2.67 -28.32 -24.78
N VAL A 209 2.24 -28.14 -26.03
CA VAL A 209 1.52 -26.93 -26.48
C VAL A 209 0.13 -26.85 -25.88
N LEU A 210 -0.57 -27.98 -25.78
CA LEU A 210 -1.90 -28.07 -25.15
C LEU A 210 -1.84 -27.78 -23.65
N VAL A 211 -0.88 -28.37 -22.94
CA VAL A 211 -0.67 -28.11 -21.50
C VAL A 211 -0.30 -26.65 -21.28
N TRP A 212 0.50 -26.07 -22.18
CA TRP A 212 0.87 -24.66 -22.13
C TRP A 212 -0.31 -23.71 -22.38
N ALA A 213 -1.13 -23.98 -23.40
CA ALA A 213 -2.31 -23.18 -23.71
C ALA A 213 -3.30 -23.17 -22.53
N VAL A 214 -3.51 -24.33 -21.90
CA VAL A 214 -4.37 -24.45 -20.70
C VAL A 214 -3.77 -23.66 -19.53
N GLY A 215 -2.45 -23.76 -19.29
CA GLY A 215 -1.75 -22.96 -18.27
C GLY A 215 -1.85 -21.46 -18.51
N GLY A 216 -1.69 -21.01 -19.75
CA GLY A 216 -1.81 -19.60 -20.15
C GLY A 216 -3.22 -19.05 -19.96
N VAL A 217 -4.25 -19.83 -20.33
CA VAL A 217 -5.66 -19.46 -20.09
C VAL A 217 -5.96 -19.35 -18.59
N LEU A 218 -5.46 -20.29 -17.78
CA LEU A 218 -5.60 -20.24 -16.32
C LEU A 218 -4.96 -18.98 -15.70
N VAL A 219 -3.77 -18.58 -16.17
CA VAL A 219 -3.10 -17.35 -15.72
C VAL A 219 -3.85 -16.09 -16.17
N LEU A 220 -4.36 -16.06 -17.40
CA LEU A 220 -5.13 -14.93 -17.92
C LEU A 220 -6.42 -14.70 -17.13
N LEU A 221 -7.08 -15.79 -16.73
CA LEU A 221 -8.31 -15.77 -15.93
C LEU A 221 -8.08 -15.47 -14.44
N SER A 222 -6.83 -15.47 -13.95
CA SER A 222 -6.56 -15.12 -12.55
C SER A 222 -6.81 -13.62 -12.31
N ALA A 223 -7.68 -13.31 -11.35
CA ALA A 223 -8.05 -11.94 -10.99
C ALA A 223 -7.03 -11.27 -10.06
N SER A 224 -6.12 -12.04 -9.44
CA SER A 224 -5.15 -11.54 -8.47
C SER A 224 -3.90 -10.94 -9.12
N TRP A 225 -3.67 -11.17 -10.42
CA TRP A 225 -2.47 -10.74 -11.11
C TRP A 225 -2.64 -9.39 -11.80
N SER A 226 -1.65 -8.52 -11.65
CA SER A 226 -1.59 -7.27 -12.41
C SER A 226 -1.43 -7.57 -13.90
N ALA A 227 -1.97 -6.72 -14.77
CA ALA A 227 -1.87 -6.92 -16.23
C ALA A 227 -0.42 -7.07 -16.72
N ARG A 228 0.54 -6.51 -15.98
CA ARG A 228 1.97 -6.60 -16.25
C ARG A 228 2.53 -7.99 -15.94
N ASP A 229 2.12 -8.59 -14.84
CA ASP A 229 2.56 -9.93 -14.45
C ASP A 229 1.98 -11.00 -15.38
N LYS A 230 0.76 -10.78 -15.88
CA LYS A 230 0.14 -11.64 -16.90
C LYS A 230 0.94 -11.63 -18.21
N LEU A 231 1.39 -10.45 -18.66
CA LEU A 231 2.22 -10.31 -19.85
C LEU A 231 3.59 -10.98 -19.71
N VAL A 232 4.23 -10.85 -18.53
CA VAL A 232 5.52 -11.49 -18.27
C VAL A 232 5.37 -13.02 -18.16
N GLY A 233 4.34 -13.50 -17.46
CA GLY A 233 4.06 -14.93 -17.32
C GLY A 233 3.70 -15.60 -18.65
N ALA A 234 2.91 -14.94 -19.50
CA ALA A 234 2.58 -15.45 -20.82
C ALA A 234 3.72 -15.30 -21.85
N GLY A 235 4.56 -14.28 -21.70
CA GLY A 235 5.65 -13.97 -22.66
C GLY A 235 6.98 -14.68 -22.41
N ALA A 236 7.28 -15.07 -21.17
CA ALA A 236 8.53 -15.75 -20.82
C ALA A 236 8.82 -17.04 -21.62
N PRO A 237 7.83 -17.90 -21.94
CA PRO A 237 8.03 -19.12 -22.72
C PRO A 237 8.38 -18.85 -24.19
N LEU A 238 7.78 -17.83 -24.81
CA LEU A 238 8.12 -17.41 -26.17
C LEU A 238 9.57 -16.90 -26.25
N LEU A 239 10.00 -16.15 -25.24
CA LEU A 239 11.41 -15.75 -25.11
C LEU A 239 12.32 -16.97 -24.92
N GLY A 240 11.95 -17.91 -24.06
CA GLY A 240 12.70 -19.16 -23.88
C GLY A 240 12.84 -19.97 -25.17
N TYR A 241 11.77 -20.07 -25.96
CA TYR A 241 11.80 -20.80 -27.24
C TYR A 241 12.63 -20.08 -28.30
N SER A 242 12.56 -18.75 -28.38
CA SER A 242 13.41 -17.97 -29.28
C SER A 242 14.90 -18.09 -28.92
N VAL A 243 15.25 -18.09 -27.64
CA VAL A 243 16.65 -18.25 -27.19
C VAL A 243 17.13 -19.69 -27.37
N GLY A 244 16.31 -20.69 -27.02
CA GLY A 244 16.64 -22.11 -27.19
C GLY A 244 16.77 -22.50 -28.67
N GLY A 245 15.89 -22.01 -29.54
CA GLY A 245 15.94 -22.25 -30.98
C GLY A 245 17.18 -21.62 -31.63
N VAL A 246 17.61 -20.44 -31.18
CA VAL A 246 18.84 -19.78 -31.67
C VAL A 246 20.11 -20.50 -31.21
N VAL A 247 20.11 -21.09 -30.00
CA VAL A 247 21.28 -21.80 -29.45
C VAL A 247 21.45 -23.21 -30.01
N ILE A 248 20.35 -23.87 -30.41
CA ILE A 248 20.37 -25.24 -30.95
C ILE A 248 20.45 -25.24 -32.48
N GLY A 249 19.95 -24.18 -33.14
CA GLY A 249 19.88 -24.06 -34.60
C GLY A 249 21.00 -23.24 -35.26
N GLY A 250 21.95 -22.70 -34.50
CA GLY A 250 23.15 -22.00 -34.99
C GLY A 250 24.41 -22.75 -34.64
#